data_AF-A0A0F7ZT00-F1
#
_entry.id   AF-A0A0F7ZT00-F1
#
_cell.length_a   1.000
_cell.length_b   1.000
_cell.length_c   1.000
_cell.angle_alpha   90.00
_cell.angle_beta   90.00
_cell.angle_gamma   90.00
#
_symmetry.space_group_name_H-M   'P 1'
#
loop_
_entity.id
_entity.type
_entity.pdbx_description
1 polymer ?
#
loop_
_entity_poly.entity_id
_entity_poly.type
_entity_poly.pdbx_seq_one_letter_code
_entity_poly.pdbx_strand_id
1 'polypeptide(L)'
;MSALLWVECKRPSGSLREVENQALDAARRCIESDNLLFIYTMTTVGVSFRVWFYERGAASLTPFHGKATFADRTEYVDANSDNAWVLPQCLLMVKEEVPLRSAPTLPSQFLPDFEDEGQNYTETSQQPYDQGNLYSGEPSSSQHTNQQPPESVDNAVAAGVDLQSSQPIRVKVRRETHVFHPDKYIFKDVRGKTRQTVRDEWTQIRYGGKRVWAYHGKRTTYISDIEIA
;
A
#
# COMPACT_ATOMS: atom_id res chain seq x y z
N MET A 1 -25.74 -12.57 -2.08
CA MET A 1 -25.18 -11.46 -1.26
C MET A 1 -23.85 -11.94 -0.72
N SER A 2 -22.81 -11.11 -0.73
CA SER A 2 -21.53 -11.43 -0.07
C SER A 2 -21.56 -10.87 1.34
N ALA A 3 -21.00 -11.60 2.31
CA ALA A 3 -20.86 -11.06 3.66
C ALA A 3 -19.83 -9.91 3.70
N LEU A 4 -20.18 -8.81 4.37
CA LEU A 4 -19.30 -7.65 4.52
C LEU A 4 -18.62 -7.63 5.89
N LEU A 5 -19.38 -7.94 6.93
CA LEU A 5 -18.97 -7.91 8.33
C LEU A 5 -19.48 -9.17 9.03
N TRP A 6 -18.58 -9.94 9.64
CA TRP A 6 -18.95 -11.00 10.58
C TRP A 6 -18.95 -10.47 12.02
N VAL A 7 -19.91 -10.88 12.84
CA VAL A 7 -19.97 -10.47 14.25
C VAL A 7 -20.06 -11.70 15.14
N GLU A 8 -19.12 -11.85 16.07
CA GLU A 8 -19.11 -12.91 17.08
C GLU A 8 -19.33 -12.30 18.46
N CYS A 9 -20.25 -12.87 19.23
CA CYS A 9 -20.73 -12.27 20.48
C CYS A 9 -20.64 -13.24 21.65
N LYS A 10 -20.14 -12.75 22.79
CA LYS A 10 -20.18 -13.44 24.08
C LYS A 10 -20.82 -12.57 25.15
N ARG A 11 -21.37 -13.25 26.17
CA ARG A 11 -21.84 -12.62 27.40
C ARG A 11 -20.65 -11.96 28.14
N PRO A 12 -20.88 -11.02 29.07
CA PRO A 12 -19.80 -10.35 29.81
C PRO A 12 -18.83 -11.31 30.52
N SER A 13 -19.29 -12.47 30.97
CA SER A 13 -18.49 -13.52 31.60
C SER A 13 -17.79 -14.45 30.60
N GLY A 14 -17.94 -14.22 29.30
CA GLY A 14 -17.36 -15.04 28.24
C GLY A 14 -15.86 -14.85 28.07
N SER A 15 -15.23 -15.83 27.43
CA SER A 15 -13.80 -15.83 27.16
C SER A 15 -13.45 -14.99 25.92
N LEU A 16 -12.55 -14.01 26.09
CA LEU A 16 -11.99 -13.21 25.00
C LEU A 16 -11.21 -14.06 23.99
N ARG A 17 -10.53 -15.09 24.49
CA ARG A 17 -9.80 -16.02 23.62
C ARG A 17 -10.75 -16.83 22.74
N GLU A 18 -11.88 -17.26 23.29
CA GLU A 18 -12.86 -18.03 22.52
C GLU A 18 -13.57 -17.18 21.48
N VAL A 19 -14.00 -15.96 21.83
CA VAL A 19 -14.68 -15.07 20.86
C VAL A 19 -13.76 -14.72 19.68
N GLU A 20 -12.47 -14.45 19.92
CA GLU A 20 -11.52 -14.13 18.86
C GLU A 20 -11.17 -15.34 17.99
N ASN A 21 -11.01 -16.52 18.60
CA ASN A 21 -10.79 -17.76 17.83
C ASN A 21 -12.00 -18.12 16.96
N GLN A 22 -13.21 -17.97 17.48
CA GLN A 22 -14.44 -18.25 16.75
C GLN A 22 -14.66 -17.24 15.62
N ALA A 23 -14.38 -15.96 15.88
CA ALA A 23 -14.37 -14.93 14.85
C ALA A 23 -13.37 -15.23 13.73
N LEU A 24 -12.14 -15.66 14.07
CA LEU A 24 -11.12 -16.04 13.08
C LEU A 24 -11.54 -17.25 12.24
N ASP A 25 -12.07 -18.29 12.87
CA ASP A 25 -12.56 -19.50 12.20
C ASP A 25 -13.75 -19.18 11.27
N ALA A 26 -14.68 -18.34 11.72
CA ALA A 26 -15.80 -17.89 10.89
C ALA A 26 -15.34 -17.02 9.72
N ALA A 27 -14.44 -16.06 9.95
CA ALA A 27 -13.88 -15.20 8.91
C ALA A 27 -13.16 -16.02 7.82
N ARG A 28 -12.42 -17.05 8.22
CA ARG A 28 -11.79 -18.02 7.29
C ARG A 28 -12.82 -18.69 6.39
N ARG A 29 -13.83 -19.33 6.99
CA ARG A 29 -14.86 -20.04 6.25
C ARG A 29 -15.62 -19.11 5.30
N CYS A 30 -15.89 -17.89 5.73
CA CYS A 30 -16.62 -16.90 4.93
C CYS A 30 -15.81 -16.42 3.72
N ILE A 31 -14.52 -16.16 3.90
CA ILE A 31 -13.61 -15.79 2.81
C ILE A 31 -13.49 -16.90 1.76
N GLU A 32 -13.46 -18.15 2.23
CA GLU A 32 -13.36 -19.33 1.38
C GLU A 32 -14.68 -19.58 0.63
N SER A 33 -15.84 -19.51 1.31
CA SER A 33 -17.14 -19.75 0.70
C SER A 33 -17.51 -18.73 -0.36
N ASP A 34 -17.24 -17.45 -0.08
CA ASP A 34 -17.67 -16.34 -0.94
C ASP A 34 -16.58 -15.90 -1.92
N ASN A 35 -15.45 -16.63 -1.91
CA ASN A 35 -14.23 -16.35 -2.66
C ASN A 35 -13.74 -14.89 -2.49
N LEU A 36 -13.76 -14.37 -1.27
CA LEU A 36 -13.35 -13.00 -0.94
C LEU A 36 -11.84 -12.89 -0.72
N LEU A 37 -11.27 -11.71 -0.96
CA LEU A 37 -9.88 -11.39 -0.64
C LEU A 37 -9.69 -11.06 0.84
N PHE A 38 -10.73 -10.50 1.47
CA PHE A 38 -10.74 -10.12 2.87
C PHE A 38 -12.18 -10.08 3.41
N ILE A 39 -12.33 -9.92 4.73
CA ILE A 39 -13.61 -9.67 5.39
C ILE A 39 -13.40 -8.84 6.68
N TYR A 40 -14.36 -7.98 7.01
CA TYR A 40 -14.38 -7.32 8.32
C TYR A 40 -14.97 -8.25 9.37
N THR A 41 -14.46 -8.16 10.60
CA THR A 41 -14.99 -8.94 11.72
C THR A 41 -15.11 -8.07 12.96
N MET A 42 -16.10 -8.32 13.80
CA MET A 42 -16.24 -7.67 15.10
C MET A 42 -16.46 -8.73 16.18
N THR A 43 -15.73 -8.60 17.28
CA THR A 43 -15.96 -9.42 18.47
C THR A 43 -16.58 -8.57 19.55
N THR A 44 -17.56 -9.12 20.27
CA THR A 44 -18.18 -8.44 21.41
C THR A 44 -18.16 -9.34 22.63
N VAL A 45 -17.83 -8.77 23.78
CA VAL A 45 -17.92 -9.43 25.09
C VAL A 45 -18.66 -8.49 26.03
N GLY A 46 -19.93 -8.80 26.29
CA GLY A 46 -20.82 -7.88 26.99
C GLY A 46 -21.11 -6.63 26.16
N VAL A 47 -20.75 -5.47 26.69
CA VAL A 47 -20.92 -4.15 26.02
C VAL A 47 -19.62 -3.62 25.41
N SER A 48 -18.53 -4.38 25.56
CA SER A 48 -17.25 -4.01 24.97
C SER A 48 -17.06 -4.76 23.66
N PHE A 49 -16.48 -4.07 22.68
CA PHE A 49 -16.27 -4.61 21.35
C PHE A 49 -14.85 -4.37 20.86
N ARG A 50 -14.46 -5.14 19.86
CA ARG A 50 -13.22 -4.94 19.12
C ARG A 50 -13.46 -5.27 17.67
N VAL A 51 -12.89 -4.43 16.81
CA VAL A 51 -13.07 -4.52 15.36
C VAL A 51 -11.79 -5.04 14.73
N TRP A 52 -11.96 -5.88 13.73
CA TRP A 52 -10.92 -6.64 13.08
C TRP A 52 -11.10 -6.66 11.57
N PHE A 53 -10.00 -7.02 10.95
CA PHE A 53 -9.90 -7.33 9.54
C PHE A 53 -9.21 -8.68 9.39
N TYR A 54 -9.67 -9.46 8.42
CA TYR A 54 -9.07 -10.74 8.09
C TYR A 54 -8.82 -10.80 6.58
N GLU A 55 -7.57 -11.06 6.20
CA GLU A 55 -7.17 -11.29 4.81
C GLU A 55 -7.09 -12.78 4.51
N ARG A 56 -7.37 -13.14 3.26
CA ARG A 56 -7.18 -14.51 2.79
C ARG A 56 -5.73 -14.95 3.03
N GLY A 57 -5.57 -16.07 3.74
CA GLY A 57 -4.26 -16.65 4.06
C GLY A 57 -3.58 -16.07 5.29
N ALA A 58 -4.19 -15.09 5.99
CA ALA A 58 -3.63 -14.56 7.23
C ALA A 58 -3.68 -15.60 8.37
N ALA A 59 -2.63 -15.61 9.19
CA ALA A 59 -2.54 -16.52 10.34
C ALA A 59 -3.45 -16.09 11.51
N SER A 60 -3.77 -14.80 11.61
CA SER A 60 -4.53 -14.19 12.71
C SER A 60 -5.40 -13.04 12.22
N LEU A 61 -6.32 -12.59 13.08
CA LEU A 61 -7.05 -11.34 12.87
C LEU A 61 -6.10 -10.14 13.00
N THR A 62 -6.28 -9.15 12.15
CA THR A 62 -5.61 -7.85 12.25
C THR A 62 -6.56 -6.86 12.91
N PRO A 63 -6.20 -6.23 14.03
CA PRO A 63 -7.10 -5.30 14.68
C PRO A 63 -7.24 -4.01 13.84
N PHE A 64 -8.45 -3.47 13.78
CA PHE A 64 -8.73 -2.19 13.12
C PHE A 64 -8.14 -1.01 13.91
N HIS A 65 -8.02 -1.16 15.23
CA HIS A 65 -7.46 -0.17 16.14
C HIS A 65 -6.67 -0.84 17.28
N GLY A 66 -5.81 -0.07 17.93
CA GLY A 66 -5.02 -0.56 19.05
C GLY A 66 -3.88 -1.49 18.63
N LYS A 67 -3.39 -2.30 19.56
CA LYS A 67 -2.22 -3.17 19.36
C LYS A 67 -2.61 -4.53 18.82
N ALA A 68 -1.75 -5.19 18.05
CA ALA A 68 -1.95 -6.58 17.59
C ALA A 68 -1.75 -7.63 18.70
N THR A 69 -2.42 -7.46 19.84
CA THR A 69 -2.46 -8.40 20.96
C THR A 69 -3.70 -9.30 20.87
N PHE A 70 -3.53 -10.55 21.30
CA PHE A 70 -4.55 -11.58 21.28
C PHE A 70 -5.19 -11.75 22.65
N ALA A 71 -6.53 -11.83 22.67
CA ALA A 71 -7.35 -12.00 23.87
C ALA A 71 -7.06 -10.97 24.98
N ASP A 72 -6.75 -9.73 24.58
CA ASP A 72 -6.40 -8.65 25.48
C ASP A 72 -7.61 -7.77 25.76
N ARG A 73 -8.04 -7.73 27.02
CA ARG A 73 -9.23 -6.97 27.44
C ARG A 73 -9.00 -5.46 27.34
N THR A 74 -7.77 -4.96 27.48
CA THR A 74 -7.53 -3.52 27.46
C THR A 74 -7.70 -2.90 26.08
N GLU A 75 -7.68 -3.73 25.04
CA GLU A 75 -7.89 -3.31 23.66
C GLU A 75 -9.37 -3.35 23.24
N TYR A 76 -10.27 -3.85 24.09
CA TYR A 76 -11.71 -3.80 23.84
C TYR A 76 -12.25 -2.44 24.27
N VAL A 77 -13.03 -1.83 23.39
CA VAL A 77 -13.64 -0.52 23.60
C VAL A 77 -15.03 -0.72 24.18
N ASP A 78 -15.32 -0.04 25.28
CA ASP A 78 -16.68 0.01 25.82
C ASP A 78 -17.58 0.84 24.89
N ALA A 79 -18.76 0.31 24.55
CA ALA A 79 -19.69 0.97 23.63
C ALA A 79 -20.23 2.32 24.12
N ASN A 80 -20.14 2.60 25.42
CA ASN A 80 -20.54 3.88 26.01
C ASN A 80 -19.33 4.80 26.31
N SER A 81 -18.12 4.43 25.88
CA SER A 81 -16.93 5.29 26.01
C SER A 81 -16.78 6.23 24.82
N ASP A 82 -16.06 7.33 25.03
CA ASP A 82 -15.73 8.27 23.94
C ASP A 82 -15.00 7.57 22.78
N ASN A 83 -14.21 6.53 23.08
CA ASN A 83 -13.48 5.73 22.09
C ASN A 83 -14.39 4.90 21.18
N ALA A 84 -15.70 4.81 21.46
CA ALA A 84 -16.66 4.09 20.65
C ALA A 84 -16.83 4.67 19.23
N TRP A 85 -16.28 5.88 18.96
CA TRP A 85 -16.21 6.49 17.62
C TRP A 85 -15.58 5.57 16.56
N VAL A 86 -14.75 4.62 16.98
CA VAL A 86 -14.10 3.66 16.09
C VAL A 86 -15.09 2.74 15.35
N LEU A 87 -16.25 2.44 15.95
CA LEU A 87 -17.26 1.59 15.32
C LEU A 87 -17.93 2.28 14.12
N PRO A 88 -18.46 3.52 14.24
CA PRO A 88 -18.89 4.30 13.08
C PRO A 88 -17.83 4.40 11.99
N GLN A 89 -16.57 4.62 12.35
CA GLN A 89 -15.47 4.71 11.38
C GLN A 89 -15.27 3.39 10.63
N CYS A 90 -15.28 2.25 11.33
CA CYS A 90 -15.24 0.95 10.66
C CYS A 90 -16.45 0.75 9.75
N LEU A 91 -17.67 1.11 10.17
CA LEU A 91 -18.86 0.96 9.34
C LEU A 91 -18.83 1.83 8.08
N LEU A 92 -18.14 2.99 8.11
CA LEU A 92 -17.86 3.78 6.92
C LEU A 92 -16.89 3.02 5.99
N MET A 93 -15.80 2.49 6.53
CA MET A 93 -14.86 1.66 5.77
C MET A 93 -15.54 0.45 5.11
N VAL A 94 -16.43 -0.26 5.82
CA VAL A 94 -17.19 -1.39 5.28
C VAL A 94 -18.06 -0.97 4.07
N LYS A 95 -18.54 0.27 4.04
CA LYS A 95 -19.36 0.81 2.95
C LYS A 95 -18.51 1.29 1.77
N GLU A 96 -17.36 1.90 2.04
CA GLU A 96 -16.47 2.46 1.02
C GLU A 96 -15.61 1.37 0.37
N GLU A 97 -15.16 0.39 1.15
CA GLU A 97 -14.24 -0.67 0.76
C GLU A 97 -14.91 -2.04 0.88
N VAL A 98 -15.76 -2.34 -0.09
CA VAL A 98 -16.49 -3.61 -0.14
C VAL A 98 -15.50 -4.77 -0.37
N PRO A 99 -15.56 -5.87 0.44
CA PRO A 99 -14.83 -7.10 0.19
C PRO A 99 -14.87 -7.57 -1.26
N LEU A 100 -13.71 -7.52 -1.91
CA LEU A 100 -13.54 -7.91 -3.30
C LEU A 100 -13.43 -9.42 -3.43
N ARG A 101 -13.92 -9.97 -4.54
CA ARG A 101 -13.72 -11.38 -4.89
C ARG A 101 -12.40 -11.59 -5.61
N SER A 102 -11.80 -12.76 -5.43
CA SER A 102 -10.67 -13.18 -6.25
C SER A 102 -11.14 -13.43 -7.68
N ALA A 103 -10.47 -12.82 -8.66
CA ALA A 103 -10.77 -13.05 -10.06
C ALA A 103 -10.52 -14.53 -10.43
N PRO A 104 -11.41 -15.17 -11.20
CA PRO A 104 -11.17 -16.52 -11.67
C PRO A 104 -9.91 -16.54 -12.55
N THR A 105 -9.04 -17.52 -12.34
CA THR A 105 -7.91 -17.76 -13.23
C THR A 105 -8.44 -18.26 -14.56
N LEU A 106 -8.31 -17.45 -15.62
CA LEU A 106 -8.57 -17.93 -16.97
C LEU A 106 -7.42 -18.86 -17.39
N PRO A 107 -7.72 -20.04 -17.97
CA PRO A 107 -6.68 -20.85 -18.56
C PRO A 107 -5.98 -20.03 -19.65
N SER A 108 -4.65 -20.11 -19.72
CA SER A 108 -3.89 -19.54 -20.83
C SER A 108 -4.40 -20.17 -22.12
N GLN A 109 -5.09 -19.40 -22.95
CA GLN A 109 -5.40 -19.84 -24.31
C GLN A 109 -4.06 -19.97 -25.04
N PHE A 110 -3.77 -21.16 -25.53
CA PHE A 110 -2.69 -21.35 -26.50
C PHE A 110 -3.07 -20.55 -27.74
N LEU A 111 -2.28 -19.52 -28.04
CA LEU A 111 -2.33 -18.92 -29.37
C LEU A 111 -1.83 -19.97 -30.35
N PRO A 112 -2.55 -20.26 -31.45
CA PRO A 112 -1.99 -21.05 -32.52
C PRO A 112 -0.68 -20.40 -32.95
N ASP A 113 0.39 -21.20 -33.02
CA ASP A 113 1.62 -20.78 -33.69
C ASP A 113 1.21 -20.39 -35.10
N PHE A 114 1.32 -19.10 -35.43
CA PHE A 114 1.33 -18.69 -36.82
C PHE A 114 2.66 -19.20 -37.37
N GLU A 115 2.64 -20.44 -37.85
CA GLU A 115 3.70 -20.96 -38.70
C GLU A 115 3.84 -19.96 -39.86
N ASP A 116 4.95 -19.23 -39.81
CA ASP A 116 5.45 -18.36 -40.86
C ASP A 116 5.81 -19.25 -42.07
N GLU A 117 4.78 -19.74 -42.77
CA GLU A 117 4.94 -20.22 -44.14
C GLU A 117 5.14 -18.99 -45.01
N GLY A 118 6.41 -18.64 -45.18
CA GLY A 118 6.87 -17.72 -46.20
C GLY A 118 6.36 -18.15 -47.58
N GLN A 119 5.24 -17.55 -48.00
CA GLN A 119 4.77 -17.60 -49.37
C GLN A 119 4.98 -16.24 -50.02
N ASN A 120 5.91 -16.26 -50.99
CA ASN A 120 6.16 -15.26 -52.01
C ASN A 120 4.87 -14.61 -52.54
N TYR A 121 4.78 -13.29 -52.44
CA TYR A 121 3.95 -12.49 -53.32
C TYR A 121 4.82 -11.39 -53.96
N THR A 122 5.41 -11.71 -55.11
CA THR A 122 5.93 -10.72 -56.06
C THR A 122 4.80 -10.24 -56.98
N GLU A 123 4.56 -8.92 -56.94
CA GLU A 123 4.24 -8.00 -58.06
C GLU A 123 2.96 -8.24 -58.90
N THR A 124 2.20 -7.27 -59.42
CA THR A 124 2.23 -5.79 -59.48
C THR A 124 0.95 -5.36 -60.22
N SER A 125 0.34 -4.22 -59.85
CA SER A 125 -0.35 -3.24 -60.74
C SER A 125 -0.80 -2.01 -59.93
N GLN A 126 -0.01 -0.92 -59.94
CA GLN A 126 -0.31 0.40 -60.56
C GLN A 126 -1.42 1.22 -59.87
N GLN A 127 -1.09 2.16 -58.95
CA GLN A 127 -0.86 3.64 -59.13
C GLN A 127 -2.18 4.47 -59.09
N PRO A 128 -2.19 5.82 -58.94
CA PRO A 128 -1.62 6.67 -57.87
C PRO A 128 -2.59 7.80 -57.40
N TYR A 129 -2.32 8.43 -56.25
CA TYR A 129 -2.75 9.83 -56.01
C TYR A 129 -1.70 10.61 -55.22
N ASP A 130 -1.01 11.47 -55.98
CA ASP A 130 -0.54 12.83 -55.67
C ASP A 130 -1.64 13.65 -54.90
N GLN A 131 -1.43 14.72 -54.13
CA GLN A 131 -0.32 15.62 -53.81
C GLN A 131 -0.86 16.58 -52.73
N GLY A 132 -0.08 17.01 -51.74
CA GLY A 132 0.20 18.44 -51.62
C GLY A 132 0.30 19.03 -50.21
N ASN A 133 1.51 19.49 -49.88
CA ASN A 133 1.92 20.73 -49.20
C ASN A 133 1.55 21.00 -47.72
N LEU A 134 2.57 21.13 -46.83
CA LEU A 134 3.39 22.32 -46.52
C LEU A 134 2.63 23.43 -45.77
N TYR A 135 2.93 23.65 -44.49
CA TYR A 135 3.59 24.90 -44.04
C TYR A 135 3.96 24.86 -42.54
N SER A 136 5.19 25.27 -42.29
CA SER A 136 5.82 25.66 -41.03
C SER A 136 5.24 26.97 -40.44
N GLY A 137 5.26 27.12 -39.12
CA GLY A 137 5.07 28.43 -38.47
C GLY A 137 5.06 28.38 -36.95
N GLU A 138 6.23 28.45 -36.32
CA GLU A 138 6.40 29.26 -35.10
C GLU A 138 6.42 30.75 -35.52
N PRO A 139 5.96 31.71 -34.69
CA PRO A 139 6.87 32.29 -33.69
C PRO A 139 6.22 32.80 -32.37
N SER A 140 7.07 32.78 -31.34
CA SER A 140 7.32 33.87 -30.38
C SER A 140 6.27 34.30 -29.33
N SER A 141 6.64 34.01 -28.07
CA SER A 141 6.79 34.91 -26.92
C SER A 141 5.64 35.85 -26.51
N SER A 142 5.20 35.77 -25.25
CA SER A 142 5.25 36.92 -24.32
C SER A 142 5.14 36.50 -22.86
N GLN A 143 5.88 37.24 -22.03
CA GLN A 143 6.04 37.14 -20.60
C GLN A 143 4.76 37.51 -19.84
N HIS A 144 4.53 36.94 -18.66
CA HIS A 144 4.08 37.76 -17.54
C HIS A 144 4.54 37.23 -16.18
N THR A 145 4.86 38.22 -15.37
CA THR A 145 5.61 38.32 -14.12
C THR A 145 4.79 38.04 -12.86
N ASN A 146 5.49 37.63 -11.80
CA ASN A 146 5.30 37.93 -10.38
C ASN A 146 3.91 37.68 -9.75
N GLN A 147 3.89 36.82 -8.71
CA GLN A 147 3.84 37.28 -7.31
C GLN A 147 3.81 36.08 -6.34
N GLN A 148 4.89 35.92 -5.56
CA GLN A 148 4.88 35.28 -4.25
C GLN A 148 4.67 36.37 -3.18
N PRO A 149 4.00 36.03 -2.06
CA PRO A 149 4.26 36.64 -0.77
C PRO A 149 4.59 35.55 0.29
N PRO A 150 5.06 35.88 1.51
CA PRO A 150 6.47 35.70 1.87
C PRO A 150 6.71 34.82 3.11
N GLU A 151 7.99 34.49 3.29
CA GLU A 151 8.78 34.31 4.52
C GLU A 151 8.11 34.02 5.88
N SER A 152 8.63 33.01 6.57
CA SER A 152 8.85 33.06 8.02
C SER A 152 10.09 32.24 8.38
N VAL A 153 11.13 32.95 8.78
CA VAL A 153 12.35 32.47 9.44
C VAL A 153 12.04 32.13 10.91
N ASP A 154 12.64 31.08 11.46
CA ASP A 154 13.31 31.17 12.77
C ASP A 154 14.22 29.96 13.12
N ASN A 155 15.51 30.29 13.19
CA ASN A 155 16.56 30.01 14.18
C ASN A 155 16.69 28.69 15.00
N ALA A 156 17.92 28.15 14.92
CA ALA A 156 18.78 27.51 15.95
C ALA A 156 18.26 26.18 16.58
N VAL A 157 19.06 25.16 16.90
CA VAL A 157 20.36 25.13 17.59
C VAL A 157 21.08 23.80 17.33
N ALA A 158 22.40 23.82 17.52
CA ALA A 158 23.39 22.75 17.42
C ALA A 158 23.03 21.35 17.94
N ALA A 159 23.48 20.33 17.19
CA ALA A 159 24.11 19.14 17.75
C ALA A 159 25.04 18.53 16.70
N GLY A 160 26.34 18.75 16.88
CA GLY A 160 27.36 17.99 16.14
C GLY A 160 27.34 16.54 16.57
N VAL A 161 27.30 15.63 15.60
CA VAL A 161 27.92 14.31 15.75
C VAL A 161 28.66 14.04 14.45
N ASP A 162 29.98 14.15 14.55
CA ASP A 162 30.96 13.69 13.60
C ASP A 162 30.86 12.14 13.52
N LEU A 163 30.57 11.62 12.33
CA LEU A 163 30.68 10.20 12.01
C LEU A 163 31.13 10.07 10.56
N GLN A 164 32.46 10.10 10.42
CA GLN A 164 33.29 9.38 9.45
C GLN A 164 32.61 8.93 8.15
N SER A 165 33.17 9.43 7.05
CA SER A 165 32.86 9.15 5.66
C SER A 165 32.70 7.66 5.33
N SER A 166 31.51 7.11 5.50
CA SER A 166 31.03 6.03 4.66
C SER A 166 30.25 6.68 3.53
N GLN A 167 30.76 6.60 2.30
CA GLN A 167 29.97 7.02 1.14
C GLN A 167 28.60 6.34 1.20
N PRO A 168 27.50 7.08 0.98
CA PRO A 168 26.16 6.52 1.06
C PRO A 168 25.98 5.43 0.00
N ILE A 169 25.36 4.34 0.40
CA ILE A 169 25.26 3.14 -0.43
C ILE A 169 23.94 3.17 -1.18
N ARG A 170 24.05 3.15 -2.51
CA ARG A 170 22.88 3.17 -3.39
C ARG A 170 22.18 1.81 -3.37
N VAL A 171 20.90 1.81 -3.02
CA VAL A 171 20.07 0.60 -2.95
C VAL A 171 18.90 0.66 -3.92
N LYS A 172 18.56 -0.49 -4.51
CA LYS A 172 17.31 -0.65 -5.25
C LYS A 172 16.20 -0.94 -4.24
N VAL A 173 15.34 0.04 -4.04
CA VAL A 173 14.17 -0.10 -3.18
C VAL A 173 12.98 -0.57 -4.02
N ARG A 174 12.26 -1.57 -3.55
CA ARG A 174 10.98 -2.00 -4.10
C ARG A 174 9.88 -1.51 -3.17
N ARG A 175 8.91 -0.78 -3.71
CA ARG A 175 7.67 -0.44 -3.00
C ARG A 175 6.72 -1.63 -3.08
N GLU A 176 6.24 -2.07 -1.93
CA GLU A 176 5.16 -3.02 -1.81
C GLU A 176 3.93 -2.23 -1.35
N THR A 177 3.01 -2.03 -2.30
CA THR A 177 1.79 -1.28 -2.07
C THR A 177 0.84 -2.09 -1.21
N HIS A 178 0.44 -1.54 -0.07
CA HIS A 178 -0.54 -2.15 0.79
C HIS A 178 -1.83 -1.35 0.71
N VAL A 179 -2.97 -2.04 0.66
CA VAL A 179 -4.28 -1.36 0.56
C VAL A 179 -4.66 -0.73 1.90
N PHE A 180 -4.20 -1.32 3.02
CA PHE A 180 -4.71 -0.97 4.36
C PHE A 180 -3.60 -0.66 5.38
N HIS A 181 -2.33 -0.64 4.97
CA HIS A 181 -1.16 -0.34 5.81
C HIS A 181 -0.26 0.66 5.06
N PRO A 182 0.63 1.40 5.74
CA PRO A 182 1.63 2.19 5.04
C PRO A 182 2.44 1.32 4.08
N ASP A 183 2.68 1.83 2.87
CA ASP A 183 3.50 1.17 1.86
C ASP A 183 4.85 0.78 2.45
N LYS A 184 5.26 -0.47 2.19
CA LYS A 184 6.54 -0.98 2.66
C LYS A 184 7.59 -0.80 1.59
N TYR A 185 8.74 -0.29 2.01
CA TYR A 185 9.91 -0.08 1.19
C TYR A 185 10.93 -1.15 1.52
N ILE A 186 11.17 -2.06 0.57
CA ILE A 186 12.00 -3.25 0.76
C ILE A 186 13.29 -3.10 -0.01
N PHE A 187 14.43 -3.27 0.66
CA PHE A 187 15.74 -3.27 0.03
C PHE A 187 16.68 -4.29 0.67
N LYS A 188 17.75 -4.67 -0.06
CA LYS A 188 18.81 -5.52 0.49
C LYS A 188 19.93 -4.64 1.06
N ASP A 189 20.33 -4.91 2.30
CA ASP A 189 21.49 -4.25 2.90
C ASP A 189 22.81 -4.79 2.32
N VAL A 190 23.94 -4.17 2.72
CA VAL A 190 25.28 -4.60 2.28
C VAL A 190 25.66 -6.02 2.67
N ARG A 191 24.93 -6.62 3.64
CA ARG A 191 25.13 -8.00 4.09
C ARG A 191 24.15 -8.95 3.39
N GLY A 192 23.39 -8.48 2.41
CA GLY A 192 22.39 -9.23 1.67
C GLY A 192 21.10 -9.49 2.45
N LYS A 193 20.93 -8.90 3.64
CA LYS A 193 19.71 -9.05 4.44
C LYS A 193 18.63 -8.11 3.92
N THR A 194 17.43 -8.67 3.73
CA THR A 194 16.25 -7.89 3.38
C THR A 194 15.82 -7.01 4.56
N ARG A 195 15.71 -5.71 4.30
CA ARG A 195 15.16 -4.69 5.20
C ARG A 195 13.78 -4.31 4.71
N GLN A 196 12.85 -4.18 5.64
CA GLN A 196 11.53 -3.61 5.40
C GLN A 196 11.47 -2.31 6.19
N THR A 197 11.18 -1.21 5.50
CA THR A 197 11.04 0.12 6.08
C THR A 197 9.70 0.72 5.65
N VAL A 198 9.26 1.77 6.32
CA VAL A 198 8.08 2.57 5.94
C VAL A 198 8.52 3.95 5.48
N ARG A 199 7.64 4.67 4.79
CA ARG A 199 7.92 6.00 4.24
C ARG A 199 8.57 6.96 5.26
N ASP A 200 8.05 7.00 6.48
CA ASP A 200 8.49 7.94 7.53
C ASP A 200 9.91 7.69 8.05
N GLU A 201 10.52 6.55 7.72
CA GLU A 201 11.91 6.24 8.06
C GLU A 201 12.92 6.80 7.03
N TRP A 202 12.45 7.42 5.94
CA TRP A 202 13.28 7.99 4.89
C TRP A 202 13.29 9.52 4.97
N THR A 203 14.48 10.11 4.79
CA THR A 203 14.68 11.56 4.76
C THR A 203 15.21 11.98 3.40
N GLN A 204 14.81 13.15 2.92
CA GLN A 204 15.30 13.64 1.63
C GLN A 204 16.60 14.41 1.81
N ILE A 205 17.67 13.97 1.15
CA ILE A 205 18.99 14.61 1.19
C ILE A 205 19.43 15.07 -0.21
N ARG A 206 20.37 16.01 -0.26
CA ARG A 206 21.06 16.39 -1.51
C ARG A 206 22.33 15.56 -1.65
N TYR A 207 22.42 14.73 -2.68
CA TYR A 207 23.60 13.93 -2.99
C TYR A 207 23.92 14.06 -4.48
N GLY A 208 25.16 14.47 -4.82
CA GLY A 208 25.59 14.63 -6.21
C GLY A 208 24.76 15.65 -7.01
N GLY A 209 24.25 16.71 -6.38
CA GLY A 209 23.40 17.72 -7.01
C GLY A 209 21.94 17.30 -7.24
N LYS A 210 21.56 16.08 -6.86
CA LYS A 210 20.18 15.55 -6.98
C LYS A 210 19.55 15.36 -5.60
N ARG A 211 18.23 15.48 -5.51
CA ARG A 211 17.46 15.12 -4.31
C ARG A 211 17.24 13.61 -4.31
N VAL A 212 17.71 12.93 -3.29
CA VAL A 212 17.57 11.47 -3.12
C VAL A 212 17.01 11.17 -1.74
N TRP A 213 16.38 10.01 -1.60
CA TRP A 213 15.86 9.55 -0.30
C TRP A 213 16.93 8.75 0.44
N ALA A 214 17.12 9.02 1.72
CA ALA A 214 18.11 8.40 2.58
C ALA A 214 17.47 7.69 3.76
N TYR A 215 17.89 6.45 4.00
CA TYR A 215 17.58 5.69 5.20
C TYR A 215 18.84 5.59 6.07
N HIS A 216 18.75 6.09 7.29
CA HIS A 216 19.86 6.13 8.24
C HIS A 216 19.87 4.86 9.10
N GLY A 217 20.71 3.88 8.73
CA GLY A 217 21.00 2.73 9.57
C GLY A 217 22.01 3.06 10.67
N LYS A 218 22.20 2.14 11.63
CA LYS A 218 23.12 2.31 12.78
C LYS A 218 24.58 2.66 12.41
N ARG A 219 25.05 2.28 11.22
CA ARG A 219 26.45 2.49 10.77
C ARG A 219 26.57 2.84 9.28
N THR A 220 25.44 2.96 8.58
CA THR A 220 25.44 3.07 7.11
C THR A 220 24.20 3.84 6.68
N THR A 221 24.42 4.84 5.83
CA THR A 221 23.36 5.58 5.15
C THR A 221 23.10 4.93 3.80
N TYR A 222 21.87 4.53 3.57
CA TYR A 222 21.42 3.96 2.29
C TYR A 222 20.68 5.04 1.52
N ILE A 223 20.96 5.18 0.22
CA ILE A 223 20.29 6.16 -0.65
C ILE A 223 19.52 5.47 -1.77
N SER A 224 18.39 6.06 -2.14
CA SER A 224 17.50 5.58 -3.19
C SER A 224 17.10 6.74 -4.11
N ASP A 225 17.04 6.47 -5.42
CA ASP A 225 16.58 7.44 -6.41
C ASP A 225 15.13 7.24 -6.82
N ILE A 226 14.45 6.23 -6.29
CA ILE A 226 13.01 6.11 -6.47
C ILE A 226 12.30 7.13 -5.58
N GLU A 227 11.17 7.64 -6.06
CA GLU A 227 10.30 8.48 -5.26
C GLU A 227 9.67 7.61 -4.16
N ILE A 228 9.95 7.98 -2.91
CA ILE A 228 9.33 7.41 -1.73
C ILE A 228 8.20 8.38 -1.36
N ALA A 229 7.02 8.11 -1.90
CA ALA A 229 5.81 8.90 -1.68
C ALA A 229 5.10 8.45 -0.40
#